data_AF-A0A357N9E9-F1
#
_entry.id   AF-A0A357N9E9-F1
#
_cell.length_a   1.000
_cell.length_b   1.000
_cell.length_c   1.000
_cell.angle_alpha   90.00
_cell.angle_beta   90.00
_cell.angle_gamma   90.00
#
_symmetry.space_group_name_H-M   'P 1'
#
loop_
_entity.id
_entity.type
_entity.pdbx_description
1 polymer ?
#
loop_
_entity_poly.entity_id
_entity_poly.type
_entity_poly.pdbx_seq_one_letter_code
_entity_poly.pdbx_strand_id
1 'polypeptide(L)'
;AVLQAPPKAAVSAIMDINKPPVTVEKLRRAPLIGQAATPLLDKGENRVHNIRLAAQQITNTVVAPGEIFSFNGIIGATTAERGYREAPVLENGRKSLGMGGGVC
;
A
#
# COMPACT_ATOMS: atom_id res chain seq x y z
N ALA A 1 -36.14 -11.04 -25.05
CA ALA A 1 -37.39 -10.30 -25.31
C ALA A 1 -38.22 -10.25 -24.03
N VAL A 2 -37.91 -9.34 -23.11
CA VAL A 2 -38.70 -9.11 -21.88
C VAL A 2 -39.83 -8.10 -22.15
N LEU A 3 -39.71 -7.31 -23.22
CA LEU A 3 -40.59 -6.21 -23.59
C LEU A 3 -41.97 -6.63 -24.15
N GLN A 4 -42.23 -7.92 -24.35
CA GLN A 4 -43.50 -8.44 -24.87
C GLN A 4 -44.26 -9.34 -23.87
N ALA A 5 -43.82 -9.37 -22.60
CA ALA A 5 -44.41 -10.26 -21.61
C ALA A 5 -45.71 -9.67 -21.02
N PRO A 6 -46.78 -10.48 -20.83
CA PRO A 6 -48.05 -10.01 -20.29
C PRO A 6 -47.90 -9.52 -18.83
N PRO A 7 -48.84 -8.68 -18.33
CA PRO A 7 -48.83 -8.23 -16.95
C PRO A 7 -48.78 -9.42 -15.98
N LYS A 8 -47.84 -9.39 -15.02
CA LYS A 8 -47.51 -10.48 -14.06
C LYS A 8 -46.68 -11.65 -14.62
N ALA A 9 -46.09 -11.53 -15.81
CA ALA A 9 -45.10 -12.51 -16.26
C ALA A 9 -43.87 -12.47 -15.34
N ALA A 10 -43.62 -13.58 -14.65
CA ALA A 10 -42.43 -13.75 -13.82
C ALA A 10 -41.24 -14.06 -14.73
N VAL A 11 -40.26 -13.17 -14.76
CA VAL A 11 -38.99 -13.41 -15.45
C VAL A 11 -37.96 -13.77 -14.38
N SER A 12 -37.30 -14.92 -14.53
CA SER A 12 -36.23 -15.31 -13.60
C SER A 12 -34.99 -14.46 -13.89
N ALA A 13 -34.54 -13.69 -12.90
CA ALA A 13 -33.27 -12.98 -12.99
C ALA A 13 -32.13 -14.01 -12.88
N ILE A 14 -31.30 -14.11 -13.91
CA ILE A 14 -30.06 -14.87 -13.84
C ILE A 14 -29.05 -13.96 -13.12
N MET A 15 -28.88 -14.17 -11.81
CA MET A 15 -27.84 -13.51 -11.04
C MET A 15 -26.55 -14.30 -11.17
N ASP A 16 -25.58 -13.76 -11.89
CA ASP A 16 -24.22 -14.28 -11.88
C ASP A 16 -23.43 -13.58 -10.77
N ILE A 17 -23.37 -14.23 -9.60
CA ILE A 17 -22.68 -13.67 -8.44
C ILE A 17 -21.18 -13.92 -8.60
N ASN A 18 -20.49 -12.95 -9.16
CA ASN A 18 -19.04 -13.00 -9.30
C ASN A 18 -18.37 -12.68 -7.96
N LYS A 19 -17.96 -13.71 -7.22
CA LYS A 19 -17.28 -13.54 -5.93
C LYS A 19 -15.83 -13.07 -6.15
N PRO A 20 -15.31 -12.15 -5.31
CA PRO A 20 -13.91 -11.75 -5.41
C PRO A 20 -12.99 -12.95 -5.10
N PRO A 21 -11.84 -13.07 -5.78
CA PRO A 21 -10.91 -14.18 -5.60
C PRO A 21 -10.32 -14.25 -4.17
N VAL A 22 -10.26 -13.11 -3.47
CA VAL A 22 -9.83 -13.00 -2.07
C VAL A 22 -10.96 -12.35 -1.26
N THR A 23 -11.35 -12.99 -0.15
CA THR A 23 -12.36 -12.47 0.78
C THR A 23 -11.70 -11.90 2.04
N VAL A 24 -12.39 -10.97 2.71
CA VAL A 24 -11.96 -10.43 4.02
C VAL A 24 -11.73 -11.55 5.03
N GLU A 25 -12.56 -12.59 5.00
CA GLU A 25 -12.43 -13.75 5.88
C GLU A 25 -11.14 -14.54 5.63
N LYS A 26 -10.72 -14.69 4.35
CA LYS A 26 -9.43 -15.31 4.01
C LYS A 26 -8.24 -14.47 4.52
N LEU A 27 -8.31 -13.14 4.40
CA LEU A 27 -7.24 -12.24 4.87
C LEU A 27 -7.12 -12.23 6.40
N ARG A 28 -8.24 -12.29 7.13
CA ARG A 28 -8.25 -12.30 8.61
C ARG A 28 -7.57 -13.53 9.23
N ARG A 29 -7.35 -14.59 8.45
CA ARG A 29 -6.73 -15.85 8.91
C ARG A 29 -5.21 -15.90 8.67
N ALA A 30 -4.61 -14.88 8.06
CA ALA A 30 -3.17 -14.85 7.86
C ALA A 30 -2.47 -14.72 9.23
N PRO A 31 -1.64 -15.69 9.65
CA PRO A 31 -0.90 -15.57 10.90
C PRO A 31 0.19 -14.50 10.78
N LEU A 32 0.57 -13.89 11.90
CA LEU A 32 1.74 -13.03 11.95
C LEU A 32 3.00 -13.86 11.64
N ILE A 33 3.67 -13.55 10.53
CA ILE A 33 4.89 -14.26 10.12
C ILE A 33 6.13 -13.69 10.83
N GLY A 34 6.14 -12.38 11.13
CA GLY A 34 7.22 -11.74 11.87
C GLY A 34 6.97 -10.27 12.16
N GLN A 35 7.61 -9.77 13.21
CA GLN A 35 7.59 -8.36 13.62
C GLN A 35 8.92 -7.98 14.25
N ALA A 36 9.40 -6.77 13.94
CA ALA A 36 10.55 -6.17 14.60
C ALA A 36 10.31 -4.66 14.75
N ALA A 37 11.00 -4.04 15.71
CA ALA A 37 10.94 -2.59 15.91
C ALA A 37 12.31 -2.08 16.36
N THR A 38 12.69 -0.91 15.86
CA THR A 38 13.89 -0.19 16.26
C THR A 38 13.53 1.26 16.58
N PRO A 39 14.12 1.88 17.61
CA PRO A 39 13.85 3.28 17.92
C PRO A 39 14.40 4.20 16.83
N LEU A 40 13.65 5.25 16.50
CA LEU A 40 14.18 6.38 15.73
C LEU A 40 15.05 7.25 16.65
N LEU A 41 16.36 7.24 16.42
CA LEU A 41 17.32 8.02 17.20
C LEU A 41 17.30 9.50 16.82
N ASP A 42 17.17 9.77 15.52
CA ASP A 42 16.92 11.11 14.99
C ASP A 42 15.41 11.25 14.71
N LYS A 43 14.77 12.18 15.43
CA LYS A 43 13.33 12.45 15.34
C LYS A 43 13.03 13.78 14.66
N GLY A 44 13.95 14.28 13.82
CA GLY A 44 13.72 15.48 13.02
C GLY A 44 12.40 15.42 12.27
N GLU A 45 11.64 16.51 12.30
CA GLU A 45 10.25 16.56 11.83
C GLU A 45 10.11 16.06 10.38
N ASN A 46 10.98 16.52 9.47
CA ASN A 46 10.97 16.13 8.07
C ASN A 46 11.27 14.63 7.86
N ARG A 47 12.20 14.07 8.62
CA ARG A 47 12.51 12.63 8.59
C ARG A 47 11.28 11.83 9.01
N VAL A 48 10.65 12.20 10.13
CA VAL A 48 9.47 11.51 10.65
C VAL A 48 8.29 11.64 9.68
N HIS A 49 8.12 12.80 9.06
CA HIS A 49 7.14 13.02 7.99
C HIS A 49 7.37 12.07 6.81
N ASN A 50 8.59 12.01 6.28
CA ASN A 50 8.94 11.12 5.16
C ASN A 50 8.72 9.64 5.49
N ILE A 51 9.15 9.19 6.66
CA ILE A 51 8.94 7.80 7.12
C ILE A 51 7.45 7.49 7.21
N ARG A 52 6.65 8.39 7.79
CA ARG A 52 5.20 8.21 7.91
C ARG A 52 4.54 8.14 6.53
N LEU A 53 4.92 9.02 5.61
CA LEU A 53 4.39 9.04 4.24
C LEU A 53 4.71 7.75 3.47
N ALA A 54 5.94 7.22 3.58
CA ALA A 54 6.29 5.95 2.95
C ALA A 54 5.58 4.77 3.62
N ALA A 55 5.51 4.75 4.96
CA ALA A 55 4.80 3.71 5.70
C ALA A 55 3.32 3.62 5.30
N GLN A 56 2.65 4.77 5.10
CA GLN A 56 1.26 4.82 4.63
C GLN A 56 1.09 4.20 3.24
N GLN A 57 2.06 4.36 2.35
CA GLN A 57 2.00 3.82 0.98
C GLN A 57 2.14 2.29 0.94
N ILE A 58 2.95 1.70 1.83
CA ILE A 58 3.19 0.24 1.85
C ILE A 58 2.25 -0.51 2.82
N THR A 59 1.51 0.21 3.65
CA THR A 59 0.59 -0.42 4.61
C THR A 59 -0.53 -1.13 3.84
N ASN A 60 -0.85 -2.36 4.25
CA ASN A 60 -1.84 -3.24 3.61
C ASN A 60 -1.50 -3.71 2.19
N THR A 61 -0.24 -3.62 1.74
CA THR A 61 0.17 -4.29 0.50
C THR A 61 -0.07 -5.80 0.63
N VAL A 62 -0.76 -6.37 -0.37
CA VAL A 62 -0.95 -7.82 -0.51
C VAL A 62 0.12 -8.33 -1.46
N VAL A 63 0.85 -9.35 -1.04
CA VAL A 63 1.88 -10.01 -1.86
C VAL A 63 1.40 -11.42 -2.18
N ALA A 64 1.13 -11.69 -3.45
CA ALA A 64 0.68 -12.99 -3.91
C ALA A 64 1.84 -14.02 -3.93
N PRO A 65 1.56 -15.33 -3.95
CA PRO A 65 2.58 -16.35 -4.14
C PRO A 65 3.40 -16.10 -5.42
N GLY A 66 4.71 -16.01 -5.29
CA GLY A 66 5.63 -15.74 -6.41
C GLY A 66 5.77 -14.26 -6.79
N GLU A 67 5.03 -13.36 -6.14
CA GLU A 67 5.15 -11.92 -6.36
C GLU A 67 6.35 -11.34 -5.59
N ILE A 68 6.99 -10.32 -6.19
CA ILE A 68 8.09 -9.58 -5.57
C ILE A 68 7.53 -8.30 -4.98
N PHE A 69 7.65 -8.15 -3.66
CA PHE A 69 7.48 -6.87 -3.01
C PHE A 69 8.74 -6.00 -3.20
N SER A 70 8.56 -4.81 -3.77
CA SER A 70 9.63 -3.80 -3.88
C SER A 70 9.19 -2.53 -3.15
N PHE A 71 9.85 -2.21 -2.04
CA PHE A 71 9.60 -0.99 -1.29
C PHE A 71 9.70 0.25 -2.21
N ASN A 72 10.83 0.40 -2.90
CA ASN A 72 11.07 1.50 -3.83
C ASN A 72 10.17 1.45 -5.07
N GLY A 73 9.71 0.26 -5.48
CA GLY A 73 8.71 0.12 -6.53
C GLY A 73 7.35 0.72 -6.14
N ILE A 74 6.95 0.60 -4.87
CA ILE A 74 5.68 1.13 -4.36
C ILE A 74 5.78 2.61 -4.03
N ILE A 75 6.79 3.01 -3.25
CA ILE A 75 6.91 4.41 -2.81
C ILE A 75 7.34 5.36 -3.94
N GLY A 76 8.01 4.82 -4.97
CA GLY A 76 8.49 5.56 -6.12
C GLY A 76 9.55 6.61 -5.77
N ALA A 77 9.68 7.62 -6.64
CA ALA A 77 10.63 8.71 -6.44
C ALA A 77 10.26 9.57 -5.22
N THR A 78 11.26 9.96 -4.41
CA THR A 78 11.06 10.76 -3.20
C THR A 78 11.11 12.26 -3.46
N THR A 79 10.24 12.77 -4.34
CA THR A 79 10.26 14.18 -4.77
C THR A 79 9.39 15.11 -3.92
N ALA A 80 9.60 16.42 -4.05
CA ALA A 80 8.84 17.44 -3.32
C ALA A 80 7.36 17.44 -3.71
N GLU A 81 7.05 17.19 -4.99
CA GLU A 81 5.69 17.12 -5.53
C GLU A 81 4.93 15.94 -4.93
N ARG A 82 5.64 14.87 -4.56
CA ARG A 82 5.07 13.71 -3.86
C ARG A 82 4.99 13.90 -2.35
N GLY A 83 5.30 15.11 -1.85
CA GLY A 83 5.16 15.50 -0.46
C GLY A 83 6.34 15.09 0.43
N TYR A 84 7.44 14.59 -0.15
CA TYR A 84 8.67 14.37 0.61
C TYR A 84 9.34 15.69 0.95
N ARG A 85 10.13 15.69 2.01
CA ARG A 85 10.87 16.86 2.50
C ARG A 85 12.34 16.54 2.60
N GLU A 86 13.20 17.56 2.57
CA GLU A 86 14.62 17.37 2.81
C GLU A 86 14.88 16.95 4.25
N ALA A 87 15.68 15.89 4.41
CA ALA A 87 16.18 15.45 5.71
C ALA A 87 17.57 14.81 5.52
N PRO A 88 18.29 14.49 6.61
CA PRO A 88 19.62 13.92 6.49
C PRO A 88 19.64 12.58 5.73
N VAL A 89 20.50 12.50 4.71
CA VAL A 89 20.81 11.30 3.92
C VAL A 89 22.28 10.92 4.09
N LEU A 90 22.61 9.67 3.75
CA LEU A 90 23.98 9.21 3.62
C LEU A 90 24.32 9.09 2.15
N GLU A 91 25.22 9.95 1.68
CA GLU A 91 25.69 9.96 0.30
C GLU A 91 27.21 9.81 0.31
N ASN A 92 27.71 8.78 -0.38
CA ASN A 92 29.14 8.46 -0.45
C ASN A 92 29.82 8.38 0.93
N GLY A 93 29.13 7.79 1.91
CA GLY A 93 29.62 7.64 3.29
C GLY A 93 29.60 8.92 4.13
N ARG A 94 29.05 10.02 3.62
CA ARG A 94 28.95 11.31 4.32
C ARG A 94 27.49 11.68 4.56
N LYS A 95 27.25 12.41 5.64
CA LYS A 95 25.93 13.00 5.89
C LYS A 95 25.75 14.23 5.00
N SER A 96 24.64 14.27 4.28
CA SER A 96 24.18 15.42 3.50
C SER A 96 22.68 15.64 3.76
N LEU A 97 22.08 16.68 3.18
CA LEU A 97 20.64 16.83 3.09
C LEU A 97 20.17 16.32 1.73
N GLY A 98 19.05 15.62 1.72
CA GLY A 98 18.46 15.09 0.49
C GLY A 98 16.95 14.92 0.61
N MET A 99 16.29 15.02 -0.52
CA MET A 99 14.84 14.82 -0.65
C MET A 99 14.46 13.38 -0.30
N GLY A 100 13.53 13.24 0.65
CA GLY A 100 13.14 11.93 1.16
C GLY A 100 14.07 11.36 2.22
N GLY A 101 14.99 12.14 2.78
CA GLY A 101 15.84 11.65 3.87
C GLY A 101 15.02 10.97 4.99
N GLY A 102 15.48 9.79 5.41
CA GLY A 102 14.72 8.92 6.32
C GLY A 102 14.07 7.70 5.66
N VAL A 103 13.98 7.67 4.32
CA VAL A 103 13.59 6.50 3.53
C VAL A 103 14.68 6.20 2.50
N CYS A 104 14.98 4.93 2.25
CA CYS A 104 15.97 4.48 1.26
C CYS A 104 15.40 3.47 0.28
#